data_AF-A0A7X6XGD8-F1
#
_entry.id   AF-A0A7X6XGD8-F1
#
_cell.length_a   1.000
_cell.length_b   1.000
_cell.length_c   1.000
_cell.angle_alpha   90.00
_cell.angle_beta   90.00
_cell.angle_gamma   90.00
#
_symmetry.space_group_name_H-M   'P 1'
#
loop_
_entity.id
_entity.type
_entity.pdbx_description
1 polymer ?
#
loop_
_entity_poly.entity_id
_entity_poly.type
_entity_poly.pdbx_seq_one_letter_code
_entity_poly.pdbx_strand_id
1 'polypeptide(L)'
;MKTFLRNVFINFVSLFLFSIALASCTSTAQNSAQADRLPADNYRSYCAGCHGDNLEKFVDKVWMDQEGTSSIEESIKNGIIEIGMPAFEKTFTDAEIEALALYVKEGIPADREELVASVHANQIIASEVHRFVIDTVVLGLDVPWGLAFLPNGDLLISERSGTLHTFSNGQLSAPIEGLPPIMAFGQGGLMDLALHPNYEENGWIYMSYSALNTQSSKPMGNTAIMRARLKEDTLTDQEILYKGTPDTDRGHHFGCKLAFDGKGYLYFGIGERGQHFDFPQKLDNSNGKIHRIHDDGRIPTDNPFVATSGAIKSIYCYGNRNPQGNAIHPATGDLWETEHGPMGGDELNLIKPGLNYGWPIISYGKNYDGTILTQMTHKEGMEQPIIQWTPSIAPCGMTFVTGNRFKNWENNILVGSLRFDYVERIVLDGHKVVHQEKLVEGIGRVRNVVVSPDGLVYIGLENPGRIVRLIPVD
;
A
#
# COMPACT_ATOMS: atom_id res chain seq x y z
N MET A 1 59.68 19.40 54.08
CA MET A 1 60.92 20.05 53.61
C MET A 1 61.14 19.61 52.16
N LYS A 2 60.98 20.50 51.17
CA LYS A 2 60.98 20.21 49.70
C LYS A 2 59.83 19.26 49.24
N THR A 3 59.23 19.27 48.03
CA THR A 3 59.07 20.19 46.86
C THR A 3 58.00 19.52 45.96
N PHE A 4 57.15 20.14 45.12
CA PHE A 4 56.74 21.54 44.85
C PHE A 4 55.47 21.46 43.95
N LEU A 5 54.50 22.39 44.01
CA LEU A 5 53.27 22.31 43.18
C LEU A 5 52.60 23.68 42.90
N ARG A 6 52.20 23.86 41.63
CA ARG A 6 51.14 24.72 41.05
C ARG A 6 51.29 26.26 40.88
N ASN A 7 50.86 26.68 39.68
CA ASN A 7 50.22 27.94 39.24
C ASN A 7 51.06 29.23 39.12
N VAL A 8 50.90 29.97 38.01
CA VAL A 8 50.19 31.29 37.95
C VAL A 8 50.14 31.84 36.49
N PHE A 9 49.02 32.53 36.21
CA PHE A 9 48.62 33.45 35.12
C PHE A 9 49.68 34.13 34.23
N ILE A 10 49.24 34.45 32.99
CA ILE A 10 49.70 35.62 32.19
C ILE A 10 48.46 36.37 31.66
N ASN A 11 48.57 37.69 31.48
CA ASN A 11 47.52 38.63 31.08
C ASN A 11 48.04 39.59 29.96
N PHE A 12 47.12 40.41 29.41
CA PHE A 12 47.33 41.63 28.58
C PHE A 12 47.43 41.58 27.03
N VAL A 13 46.29 41.93 26.41
CA VAL A 13 46.07 43.02 25.42
C VAL A 13 46.78 43.02 24.05
N SER A 14 45.96 43.14 22.99
CA SER A 14 46.21 44.05 21.84
C SER A 14 44.93 44.43 21.08
N LEU A 15 45.00 45.50 20.30
CA LEU A 15 43.89 46.30 19.75
C LEU A 15 43.34 45.81 18.38
N PHE A 16 42.13 46.29 18.08
CA PHE A 16 41.47 46.32 16.76
C PHE A 16 42.35 46.86 15.61
N LEU A 17 42.12 46.39 14.37
CA LEU A 17 41.54 47.19 13.25
C LEU A 17 41.53 46.43 11.89
N PHE A 18 40.40 46.53 11.17
CA PHE A 18 40.16 46.20 9.73
C PHE A 18 40.38 44.73 9.26
N SER A 19 39.59 44.17 8.34
CA SER A 19 38.74 44.78 7.30
C SER A 19 37.38 44.09 7.12
N ILE A 20 36.36 44.85 6.70
CA ILE A 20 35.06 44.34 6.22
C ILE A 20 35.04 44.43 4.68
N ALA A 21 34.79 43.33 3.98
CA ALA A 21 34.06 43.24 2.71
C ALA A 21 33.90 41.78 2.25
N LEU A 22 32.85 41.50 1.45
CA LEU A 22 32.61 40.25 0.69
C LEU A 22 32.16 38.99 1.46
N ALA A 23 30.98 39.04 2.09
CA ALA A 23 30.23 37.83 2.51
C ALA A 23 28.71 38.06 2.63
N SER A 24 28.08 38.72 1.64
CA SER A 24 26.68 39.19 1.74
C SER A 24 25.71 38.65 0.67
N CYS A 25 26.16 37.76 -0.21
CA CYS A 25 25.37 37.32 -1.38
C CYS A 25 25.07 35.81 -1.44
N THR A 26 25.52 35.02 -0.46
CA THR A 26 25.33 33.56 -0.42
C THR A 26 24.28 33.09 0.59
N SER A 27 24.07 33.83 1.69
CA SER A 27 23.14 33.43 2.76
C SER A 27 21.67 33.63 2.40
N THR A 28 21.34 34.64 1.60
CA THR A 28 19.95 34.92 1.15
C THR A 28 19.44 33.84 0.20
N ALA A 29 20.26 33.42 -0.76
CA ALA A 29 19.90 32.38 -1.74
C ALA A 29 19.77 30.97 -1.13
N GLN A 30 20.53 30.65 -0.08
CA GLN A 30 20.36 29.39 0.64
C GLN A 30 19.13 29.39 1.56
N ASN A 31 18.81 30.52 2.19
CA ASN A 31 17.60 30.64 3.02
C ASN A 31 16.31 30.61 2.18
N SER A 32 16.27 31.25 0.99
CA SER A 32 15.11 31.15 0.11
C SER A 32 14.93 29.71 -0.40
N ALA A 33 15.99 29.09 -0.94
CA ALA A 33 15.94 27.71 -1.44
C ALA A 33 15.67 26.64 -0.36
N GLN A 34 15.72 26.98 0.93
CA GLN A 34 15.31 26.12 2.03
C GLN A 34 13.88 26.42 2.51
N ALA A 35 13.39 27.66 2.38
CA ALA A 35 11.98 28.01 2.56
C ALA A 35 11.10 27.42 1.45
N ASP A 36 11.54 27.51 0.18
CA ASP A 36 10.79 27.04 -1.00
C ASP A 36 10.57 25.51 -1.03
N ARG A 37 11.39 24.74 -0.29
CA ARG A 37 11.27 23.27 -0.21
C ARG A 37 10.14 22.82 0.72
N LEU A 38 9.89 23.55 1.80
CA LEU A 38 8.89 23.18 2.80
C LEU A 38 7.47 23.06 2.22
N PRO A 39 6.96 24.02 1.42
CA PRO A 39 5.65 23.90 0.79
C PRO A 39 5.54 22.74 -0.20
N ALA A 40 6.57 22.51 -1.03
CA ALA A 40 6.57 21.43 -2.02
C ALA A 40 6.61 20.04 -1.36
N ASP A 41 7.43 19.87 -0.32
CA ASP A 41 7.54 18.61 0.42
C ASP A 41 6.30 18.37 1.29
N ASN A 42 5.68 19.43 1.85
CA ASN A 42 4.38 19.35 2.53
C ASN A 42 3.25 19.00 1.53
N TYR A 43 3.22 19.62 0.35
CA TYR A 43 2.25 19.30 -0.70
C TYR A 43 2.32 17.82 -1.09
N ARG A 44 3.52 17.30 -1.39
CA ARG A 44 3.73 15.88 -1.70
C ARG A 44 3.34 14.96 -0.55
N SER A 45 3.68 15.34 0.69
CA SER A 45 3.47 14.48 1.86
C SER A 45 2.01 14.40 2.33
N TYR A 46 1.20 15.43 2.07
CA TYR A 46 -0.14 15.58 2.66
C TYR A 46 -1.27 15.87 1.65
N CYS A 47 -0.97 16.38 0.45
CA CYS A 47 -1.97 16.86 -0.52
C CYS A 47 -1.95 16.09 -1.86
N ALA A 48 -0.77 15.74 -2.38
CA ALA A 48 -0.62 15.13 -3.71
C ALA A 48 -1.42 13.82 -3.89
N GLY A 49 -1.55 13.00 -2.84
CA GLY A 49 -2.38 11.78 -2.86
C GLY A 49 -3.87 11.98 -3.18
N CYS A 50 -4.37 13.22 -3.11
CA CYS A 50 -5.71 13.62 -3.56
C CYS A 50 -5.67 14.57 -4.78
N HIS A 51 -4.59 15.33 -4.96
CA HIS A 51 -4.50 16.45 -5.90
C HIS A 51 -3.54 16.24 -7.10
N GLY A 52 -2.87 15.09 -7.16
CA GLY A 52 -1.83 14.78 -8.14
C GLY A 52 -0.45 15.26 -7.70
N ASP A 53 0.63 14.62 -8.17
CA ASP A 53 2.00 15.04 -7.84
C ASP A 53 2.41 16.34 -8.55
N ASN A 54 1.76 16.65 -9.68
CA ASN A 54 2.06 17.79 -10.55
C ASN A 54 0.88 18.78 -10.61
N LEU A 55 0.07 18.89 -9.54
CA LEU A 55 -1.08 19.80 -9.44
C LEU A 55 -2.20 19.53 -10.48
N GLU A 56 -2.17 18.39 -11.19
CA GLU A 56 -3.01 18.14 -12.37
C GLU A 56 -4.52 18.05 -12.06
N LYS A 57 -4.92 17.85 -10.80
CA LYS A 57 -6.33 17.88 -10.39
C LYS A 57 -6.92 19.30 -10.29
N PHE A 58 -6.09 20.34 -10.40
CA PHE A 58 -6.51 21.74 -10.35
C PHE A 58 -6.86 22.33 -11.72
N VAL A 59 -6.56 21.64 -12.83
CA VAL A 59 -6.82 22.06 -14.21
C VAL A 59 -8.24 22.59 -14.42
N ASP A 60 -9.26 21.84 -14.00
CA ASP A 60 -10.68 22.19 -14.21
C ASP A 60 -11.30 23.04 -13.09
N LYS A 61 -10.51 23.51 -12.12
CA LYS A 61 -11.04 24.17 -10.91
C LYS A 61 -11.19 25.67 -11.12
N VAL A 62 -12.38 26.09 -11.56
CA VAL A 62 -12.75 27.50 -11.82
C VAL A 62 -12.51 28.44 -10.61
N TRP A 63 -12.51 27.92 -9.38
CA TRP A 63 -12.19 28.73 -8.19
C TRP A 63 -10.69 29.07 -8.07
N MET A 64 -9.81 28.39 -8.80
CA MET A 64 -8.39 28.76 -8.91
C MET A 64 -8.17 30.05 -9.71
N ASP A 65 -9.17 30.53 -10.47
CA ASP A 65 -9.12 31.82 -11.18
C ASP A 65 -9.43 33.04 -10.29
N GLN A 66 -9.84 32.83 -9.03
CA GLN A 66 -10.08 33.92 -8.08
C GLN A 66 -8.75 34.59 -7.68
N GLU A 67 -8.74 35.90 -7.45
CA GLU A 67 -7.52 36.58 -6.98
C GLU A 67 -7.13 36.16 -5.55
N GLY A 68 -5.83 36.03 -5.31
CA GLY A 68 -5.27 35.64 -4.01
C GLY A 68 -5.33 34.14 -3.70
N THR A 69 -5.07 33.83 -2.43
CA THR A 69 -4.94 32.47 -1.87
C THR A 69 -5.97 32.11 -0.82
N SER A 70 -6.78 33.07 -0.33
CA SER A 70 -7.59 32.89 0.87
C SER A 70 -8.61 31.75 0.79
N SER A 71 -9.16 31.43 -0.39
CA SER A 71 -10.04 30.27 -0.58
C SER A 71 -9.29 28.94 -0.53
N ILE A 72 -8.03 28.90 -0.97
CA ILE A 72 -7.13 27.74 -0.83
C ILE A 72 -6.76 27.57 0.65
N GLU A 73 -6.36 28.65 1.33
CA GLU A 73 -6.02 28.66 2.75
C GLU A 73 -7.20 28.19 3.62
N GLU A 74 -8.41 28.71 3.40
CA GLU A 74 -9.61 28.32 4.14
C GLU A 74 -9.94 26.83 3.92
N SER A 75 -9.78 26.34 2.69
CA SER A 75 -9.96 24.92 2.34
C SER A 75 -8.93 24.01 3.02
N ILE A 76 -7.66 24.40 3.05
CA ILE A 76 -6.59 23.66 3.75
C ILE A 76 -6.83 23.67 5.26
N LYS A 77 -7.17 24.83 5.83
CA LYS A 77 -7.33 25.02 7.27
C LYS A 77 -8.51 24.21 7.81
N ASN A 78 -9.68 24.35 7.18
CA ASN A 78 -10.96 23.81 7.67
C ASN A 78 -11.34 22.46 7.04
N GLY A 79 -10.71 22.07 5.92
CA GLY A 79 -11.14 20.93 5.12
C GLY A 79 -12.44 21.20 4.36
N ILE A 80 -12.90 20.19 3.61
CA ILE A 80 -14.18 20.21 2.88
C ILE A 80 -14.82 18.82 3.05
N ILE A 81 -15.77 18.74 3.99
CA ILE A 81 -16.36 17.47 4.46
C ILE A 81 -17.10 16.75 3.33
N GLU A 82 -17.80 17.50 2.48
CA GLU A 82 -18.63 16.99 1.37
C GLU A 82 -17.83 16.22 0.32
N ILE A 83 -16.53 16.50 0.19
CA ILE A 83 -15.61 15.83 -0.76
C ILE A 83 -14.51 15.02 -0.06
N GLY A 84 -14.61 14.84 1.26
CA GLY A 84 -13.65 14.05 2.05
C GLY A 84 -12.28 14.71 2.25
N MET A 85 -12.13 16.02 2.02
CA MET A 85 -10.88 16.74 2.29
C MET A 85 -10.76 17.01 3.80
N PRO A 86 -9.73 16.49 4.50
CA PRO A 86 -9.56 16.72 5.93
C PRO A 86 -9.06 18.13 6.25
N ALA A 87 -9.29 18.58 7.49
CA ALA A 87 -8.81 19.85 8.02
C ALA A 87 -7.34 19.74 8.46
N PHE A 88 -6.49 20.69 8.06
CA PHE A 88 -5.07 20.70 8.40
C PHE A 88 -4.65 21.76 9.44
N GLU A 89 -5.58 22.52 10.04
CA GLU A 89 -5.31 23.50 11.13
C GLU A 89 -4.51 22.96 12.34
N LYS A 90 -4.47 21.63 12.54
CA LYS A 90 -3.71 20.94 13.61
C LYS A 90 -2.42 20.29 13.13
N THR A 91 -2.17 20.32 11.81
CA THR A 91 -1.00 19.73 11.16
C THR A 91 0.00 20.81 10.75
N PHE A 92 -0.50 21.95 10.30
CA PHE A 92 0.29 23.08 9.82
C PHE A 92 -0.01 24.34 10.64
N THR A 93 1.01 25.19 10.82
CA THR A 93 0.82 26.57 11.29
C THR A 93 0.19 27.43 10.21
N ASP A 94 -0.43 28.56 10.59
CA ASP A 94 -1.03 29.51 9.64
C ASP A 94 -0.06 29.95 8.53
N ALA A 95 1.22 30.14 8.85
CA ALA A 95 2.26 30.49 7.87
C ALA A 95 2.61 29.33 6.91
N GLU A 96 2.54 28.08 7.37
CA GLU A 96 2.72 26.90 6.49
C GLU A 96 1.50 26.68 5.59
N ILE A 97 0.29 27.01 6.06
CA ILE A 97 -0.93 27.00 5.24
C ILE A 97 -0.86 28.08 4.15
N GLU A 98 -0.46 29.30 4.49
CA GLU A 98 -0.24 30.40 3.54
C GLU A 98 0.79 30.01 2.47
N ALA A 99 1.96 29.48 2.89
CA ALA A 99 3.01 29.07 1.96
C ALA A 99 2.61 27.88 1.07
N LEU A 100 1.82 26.94 1.59
CA LEU A 100 1.26 25.82 0.82
C LEU A 100 0.20 26.29 -0.19
N ALA A 101 -0.64 27.26 0.20
CA ALA A 101 -1.63 27.88 -0.69
C ALA A 101 -0.96 28.67 -1.82
N LEU A 102 0.11 29.42 -1.52
CA LEU A 102 0.94 30.10 -2.52
C LEU A 102 1.60 29.10 -3.47
N TYR A 103 2.20 28.01 -2.96
CA TYR A 103 2.79 26.95 -3.80
C TYR A 103 1.79 26.35 -4.79
N VAL A 104 0.57 26.03 -4.33
CA VAL A 104 -0.51 25.52 -5.21
C VAL A 104 -0.98 26.57 -6.22
N LYS A 105 -0.95 27.87 -5.85
CA LYS A 105 -1.37 28.97 -6.70
C LYS A 105 -0.35 29.29 -7.80
N GLU A 106 0.92 29.35 -7.46
CA GLU A 106 2.03 29.70 -8.36
C GLU A 106 2.50 28.51 -9.21
N GLY A 107 2.33 27.28 -8.71
CA GLY A 107 2.68 26.07 -9.45
C GLY A 107 1.72 25.70 -10.59
N ILE A 108 0.60 26.42 -10.75
CA ILE A 108 -0.32 26.26 -11.88
C ILE A 108 0.10 27.21 -13.02
N PRO A 109 0.57 26.69 -14.17
CA PRO A 109 0.88 27.50 -15.33
C PRO A 109 -0.37 28.16 -15.91
N ALA A 110 -0.17 29.29 -16.59
CA ALA A 110 -1.25 30.03 -17.25
C ALA A 110 -1.90 29.23 -18.38
N ASP A 111 -1.14 28.36 -19.05
CA ASP A 111 -1.67 27.33 -19.92
C ASP A 111 -1.86 26.03 -19.12
N ARG A 112 -3.11 25.70 -18.80
CA ARG A 112 -3.42 24.51 -17.99
C ARG A 112 -3.27 23.19 -18.77
N GLU A 113 -3.07 23.22 -20.08
CA GLU A 113 -2.71 22.01 -20.85
C GLU A 113 -1.29 21.51 -20.51
N GLU A 114 -0.44 22.34 -19.89
CA GLU A 114 0.88 21.94 -19.40
C GLU A 114 0.82 21.07 -18.12
N LEU A 115 -0.30 21.09 -17.38
CA LEU A 115 -0.53 20.27 -16.19
C LEU A 115 -0.98 18.85 -16.55
N VAL A 116 -0.07 18.10 -17.17
CA VAL A 116 -0.31 16.71 -17.55
C VAL A 116 0.01 15.72 -16.43
N ALA A 117 -0.84 14.70 -16.30
CA ALA A 117 -0.54 13.55 -15.45
C ALA A 117 0.78 12.89 -15.88
N SER A 118 1.57 12.43 -14.90
CA SER A 118 2.97 12.01 -15.06
C SER A 118 3.24 10.83 -16.01
N VAL A 119 2.20 10.15 -16.51
CA VAL A 119 2.33 9.12 -17.55
C VAL A 119 1.24 9.24 -18.60
N HIS A 120 1.64 9.45 -19.86
CA HIS A 120 0.74 9.38 -21.02
C HIS A 120 0.71 7.99 -21.66
N ALA A 121 -0.45 7.60 -22.21
CA ALA A 121 -0.68 6.30 -22.86
C ALA A 121 0.18 6.02 -24.12
N ASN A 122 0.95 7.00 -24.61
CA ASN A 122 1.82 6.90 -25.78
C ASN A 122 3.31 7.13 -25.45
N GLN A 123 3.69 7.25 -24.18
CA GLN A 123 5.09 7.37 -23.78
C GLN A 123 5.72 6.00 -23.59
N ILE A 124 6.91 5.81 -24.17
CA ILE A 124 7.75 4.64 -23.88
C ILE A 124 8.49 4.94 -22.58
N ILE A 125 8.16 4.19 -21.54
CA ILE A 125 8.89 4.18 -20.27
C ILE A 125 10.02 3.15 -20.38
N ALA A 126 11.18 3.49 -19.81
CA ALA A 126 12.29 2.58 -19.66
C ALA A 126 12.39 2.12 -18.21
N SER A 127 12.59 0.82 -18.05
CA SER A 127 13.27 0.21 -16.92
C SER A 127 14.73 -0.01 -17.29
N GLU A 128 15.56 -0.43 -16.34
CA GLU A 128 16.97 -0.81 -16.53
C GLU A 128 17.17 -1.89 -17.61
N VAL A 129 16.16 -2.75 -17.84
CA VAL A 129 16.27 -3.96 -18.68
C VAL A 129 15.17 -4.13 -19.74
N HIS A 130 14.13 -3.29 -19.73
CA HIS A 130 13.05 -3.25 -20.73
C HIS A 130 12.60 -1.85 -21.06
N ARG A 131 11.96 -1.70 -22.20
CA ARG A 131 11.12 -0.56 -22.54
C ARG A 131 9.68 -1.04 -22.67
N PHE A 132 8.71 -0.25 -22.24
CA PHE A 132 7.29 -0.58 -22.34
C PHE A 132 6.43 0.67 -22.51
N VAL A 133 5.29 0.51 -23.16
CA VAL A 133 4.21 1.51 -23.23
C VAL A 133 3.17 1.16 -22.17
N ILE A 134 2.58 2.17 -21.52
CA ILE A 134 1.43 1.97 -20.63
C ILE A 134 0.15 2.15 -21.44
N ASP A 135 -0.65 1.10 -21.51
CA ASP A 135 -1.97 1.14 -22.15
C ASP A 135 -3.08 1.16 -21.09
N THR A 136 -4.08 2.01 -21.28
CA THR A 136 -5.20 2.14 -20.33
C THR A 136 -6.31 1.18 -20.71
N VAL A 137 -6.58 0.22 -19.82
CA VAL A 137 -7.52 -0.86 -20.08
C VAL A 137 -8.91 -0.52 -19.57
N VAL A 138 -9.01 0.00 -18.34
CA VAL A 138 -10.29 0.30 -17.67
C VAL A 138 -10.22 1.66 -17.01
N LEU A 139 -11.28 2.46 -17.12
CA LEU A 139 -11.45 3.78 -16.53
C LEU A 139 -12.77 3.84 -15.73
N GLY A 140 -12.89 4.83 -14.85
CA GLY A 140 -14.15 5.12 -14.15
C GLY A 140 -14.43 4.23 -12.94
N LEU A 141 -13.38 3.62 -12.37
CA LEU A 141 -13.45 2.85 -11.13
C LEU A 141 -13.27 3.78 -9.91
N ASP A 142 -13.62 3.32 -8.71
CA ASP A 142 -13.28 3.92 -7.42
C ASP A 142 -11.87 3.47 -6.98
N VAL A 143 -11.78 2.28 -6.38
CA VAL A 143 -10.53 1.66 -5.92
C VAL A 143 -10.54 0.19 -6.36
N PRO A 144 -9.91 -0.15 -7.51
CA PRO A 144 -9.83 -1.54 -8.00
C PRO A 144 -8.91 -2.36 -7.11
N TRP A 145 -9.50 -3.10 -6.16
CA TRP A 145 -8.77 -3.80 -5.12
C TRP A 145 -8.25 -5.14 -5.63
N GLY A 146 -9.13 -6.03 -6.08
CA GLY A 146 -8.82 -7.37 -6.58
C GLY A 146 -8.98 -7.47 -8.09
N LEU A 147 -8.09 -8.22 -8.72
CA LEU A 147 -8.02 -8.40 -10.18
C LEU A 147 -7.80 -9.89 -10.48
N ALA A 148 -8.72 -10.53 -11.18
CA ALA A 148 -8.61 -11.95 -11.53
C ALA A 148 -9.05 -12.21 -12.98
N PHE A 149 -8.16 -12.77 -13.80
CA PHE A 149 -8.46 -13.12 -15.18
C PHE A 149 -9.18 -14.46 -15.28
N LEU A 150 -10.33 -14.47 -15.96
CA LEU A 150 -11.06 -15.66 -16.36
C LEU A 150 -10.34 -16.37 -17.53
N PRO A 151 -10.52 -17.70 -17.73
CA PRO A 151 -9.83 -18.44 -18.79
C PRO A 151 -10.12 -17.96 -20.22
N ASN A 152 -11.25 -17.26 -20.43
CA ASN A 152 -11.61 -16.65 -21.71
C ASN A 152 -10.93 -15.29 -21.96
N GLY A 153 -10.16 -14.77 -21.00
CA GLY A 153 -9.47 -13.48 -21.07
C GLY A 153 -10.23 -12.30 -20.47
N ASP A 154 -11.47 -12.49 -20.03
CA ASP A 154 -12.21 -11.45 -19.29
C ASP A 154 -11.58 -11.19 -17.92
N LEU A 155 -11.71 -9.97 -17.41
CA LEU A 155 -11.12 -9.56 -16.13
C LEU A 155 -12.20 -9.29 -15.09
N LEU A 156 -12.22 -10.06 -14.01
CA LEU A 156 -12.99 -9.72 -12.81
C LEU A 156 -12.28 -8.64 -11.99
N ILE A 157 -13.05 -7.65 -11.57
CA ILE A 157 -12.58 -6.47 -10.85
C ILE A 157 -13.46 -6.27 -9.62
N SER A 158 -12.89 -6.36 -8.43
CA SER A 158 -13.56 -5.93 -7.20
C SER A 158 -13.17 -4.50 -6.86
N GLU A 159 -14.15 -3.72 -6.43
CA GLU A 159 -13.93 -2.38 -5.93
C GLU A 159 -14.11 -2.33 -4.41
N ARG A 160 -13.26 -1.57 -3.71
CA ARG A 160 -13.34 -1.41 -2.26
C ARG A 160 -14.68 -0.82 -1.80
N SER A 161 -15.39 -0.09 -2.66
CA SER A 161 -16.77 0.35 -2.44
C SER A 161 -17.76 -0.79 -2.13
N GLY A 162 -17.43 -2.03 -2.49
CA GLY A 162 -18.26 -3.21 -2.27
C GLY A 162 -18.95 -3.75 -3.51
N THR A 163 -18.49 -3.38 -4.72
CA THR A 163 -18.99 -3.85 -6.02
C THR A 163 -18.02 -4.83 -6.68
N LEU A 164 -18.56 -5.72 -7.52
CA LEU A 164 -17.80 -6.67 -8.35
C LEU A 164 -18.24 -6.49 -9.80
N HIS A 165 -17.30 -6.47 -10.73
CA HIS A 165 -17.55 -6.25 -12.15
C HIS A 165 -16.80 -7.25 -13.02
N THR A 166 -17.33 -7.53 -14.20
CA THR A 166 -16.59 -8.16 -15.30
C THR A 166 -16.21 -7.09 -16.32
N PHE A 167 -14.96 -7.05 -16.73
CA PHE A 167 -14.51 -6.31 -17.90
C PHE A 167 -14.29 -7.27 -19.06
N SER A 168 -15.08 -7.10 -20.13
CA SER A 168 -15.08 -7.94 -21.32
C SER A 168 -15.19 -7.10 -22.58
N ASN A 169 -14.47 -7.45 -23.64
CA ASN A 169 -14.56 -6.80 -24.96
C ASN A 169 -14.44 -5.26 -24.93
N GLY A 170 -13.65 -4.70 -24.00
CA GLY A 170 -13.46 -3.26 -23.85
C GLY A 170 -14.54 -2.54 -23.03
N GLN A 171 -15.46 -3.26 -22.40
CA GLN A 171 -16.59 -2.71 -21.64
C GLN A 171 -16.61 -3.27 -20.21
N LEU A 172 -16.94 -2.39 -19.25
CA LEU A 172 -17.17 -2.76 -17.85
C LEU A 172 -18.65 -3.08 -17.65
N SER A 173 -18.96 -4.20 -16.99
CA SER A 173 -20.34 -4.61 -16.68
C SER A 173 -20.98 -3.69 -15.64
N ALA A 174 -22.31 -3.79 -15.51
CA ALA A 174 -22.99 -3.40 -14.28
C ALA A 174 -22.45 -4.21 -13.06
N PRO A 175 -22.65 -3.74 -11.82
CA PRO A 175 -22.27 -4.51 -10.64
C PRO A 175 -22.93 -5.89 -10.62
N ILE A 176 -22.13 -6.94 -10.42
CA ILE A 176 -22.58 -8.32 -10.26
C ILE A 176 -23.39 -8.45 -8.96
N GLU A 177 -24.55 -9.09 -9.05
CA GLU A 177 -25.45 -9.29 -7.93
C GLU A 177 -25.05 -10.47 -7.03
N GLY A 178 -25.59 -10.47 -5.81
CA GLY A 178 -25.44 -11.58 -4.85
C GLY A 178 -24.29 -11.44 -3.85
N LEU A 179 -23.52 -10.35 -3.85
CA LEU A 179 -22.51 -10.12 -2.81
C LEU A 179 -23.12 -10.10 -1.39
N PRO A 180 -22.38 -10.58 -0.36
CA PRO A 180 -22.84 -10.56 1.03
C PRO A 180 -22.80 -9.14 1.62
N PRO A 181 -23.34 -8.93 2.83
CA PRO A 181 -23.18 -7.67 3.57
C PRO A 181 -21.70 -7.32 3.82
N ILE A 182 -21.22 -6.28 3.15
CA ILE A 182 -19.85 -5.77 3.20
C ILE A 182 -19.78 -4.49 4.05
N MET A 183 -18.76 -4.41 4.91
CA MET A 183 -18.42 -3.22 5.69
C MET A 183 -17.44 -2.35 4.88
N ALA A 184 -17.98 -1.66 3.87
CA ALA A 184 -17.24 -0.69 3.06
C ALA A 184 -16.95 0.59 3.87
N PHE A 185 -15.90 0.55 4.70
CA PHE A 185 -15.54 1.63 5.62
C PHE A 185 -14.03 1.71 5.83
N GLY A 186 -13.45 2.88 5.56
CA GLY A 186 -12.01 3.13 5.68
C GLY A 186 -11.21 2.30 4.68
N GLN A 187 -10.48 1.30 5.18
CA GLN A 187 -9.73 0.32 4.38
C GLN A 187 -10.53 -0.96 4.08
N GLY A 188 -11.71 -1.14 4.66
CA GLY A 188 -12.58 -2.30 4.39
C GLY A 188 -13.41 -2.11 3.13
N GLY A 189 -13.72 -3.22 2.45
CA GLY A 189 -14.49 -3.28 1.21
C GLY A 189 -14.70 -4.72 0.73
N LEU A 190 -15.07 -4.87 -0.54
CA LEU A 190 -14.71 -6.08 -1.30
C LEU A 190 -13.22 -5.95 -1.67
N MET A 191 -12.44 -6.98 -1.40
CA MET A 191 -10.98 -6.91 -1.41
C MET A 191 -10.42 -7.79 -2.53
N ASP A 192 -9.69 -8.87 -2.24
CA ASP A 192 -8.99 -9.62 -3.29
C ASP A 192 -9.89 -10.62 -4.02
N LEU A 193 -9.48 -10.96 -5.24
CA LEU A 193 -10.08 -12.00 -6.07
C LEU A 193 -9.02 -13.05 -6.41
N ALA A 194 -9.39 -14.32 -6.32
CA ALA A 194 -8.60 -15.42 -6.86
C ALA A 194 -9.52 -16.46 -7.50
N LEU A 195 -9.09 -17.06 -8.62
CA LEU A 195 -9.76 -18.24 -9.16
C LEU A 195 -9.21 -19.50 -8.50
N HIS A 196 -10.03 -20.54 -8.40
CA HIS A 196 -9.54 -21.87 -8.05
C HIS A 196 -8.50 -22.37 -9.06
N PRO A 197 -7.45 -23.10 -8.65
CA PRO A 197 -6.48 -23.69 -9.57
C PRO A 197 -7.11 -24.56 -10.70
N ASN A 198 -8.25 -25.20 -10.42
CA ASN A 198 -9.05 -25.99 -11.37
C ASN A 198 -10.33 -25.24 -11.81
N TYR A 199 -10.27 -23.92 -12.00
CA TYR A 199 -11.45 -23.09 -12.32
C TYR A 199 -12.25 -23.60 -13.53
N GLU A 200 -11.59 -24.07 -14.59
CA GLU A 200 -12.25 -24.60 -15.79
C GLU A 200 -13.16 -25.81 -15.50
N GLU A 201 -12.86 -26.58 -14.44
CA GLU A 201 -13.65 -27.76 -14.06
C GLU A 201 -14.78 -27.42 -13.08
N ASN A 202 -14.58 -26.42 -12.21
CA ASN A 202 -15.44 -26.22 -11.04
C ASN A 202 -16.06 -24.82 -10.88
N GLY A 203 -15.60 -23.82 -11.64
CA GLY A 203 -16.13 -22.45 -11.67
C GLY A 203 -15.96 -21.63 -10.39
N TRP A 204 -15.11 -22.04 -9.45
CA TRP A 204 -15.02 -21.39 -8.13
C TRP A 204 -14.17 -20.11 -8.14
N ILE A 205 -14.81 -18.98 -7.84
CA ILE A 205 -14.20 -17.67 -7.58
C ILE A 205 -14.12 -17.48 -6.07
N TYR A 206 -12.96 -17.05 -5.57
CA TYR A 206 -12.69 -16.75 -4.17
C TYR A 206 -12.60 -15.24 -3.97
N MET A 207 -13.22 -14.76 -2.90
CA MET A 207 -13.27 -13.34 -2.53
C MET A 207 -12.84 -13.16 -1.08
N SER A 208 -11.95 -12.21 -0.83
CA SER A 208 -11.75 -11.66 0.52
C SER A 208 -12.53 -10.34 0.68
N TYR A 209 -13.14 -10.12 1.85
CA TYR A 209 -13.98 -8.93 2.09
C TYR A 209 -14.09 -8.61 3.58
N SER A 210 -14.39 -7.34 3.92
CA SER A 210 -14.73 -6.95 5.28
C SER A 210 -16.19 -7.34 5.59
N ALA A 211 -16.44 -8.55 6.08
CA ALA A 211 -17.80 -8.99 6.41
C ALA A 211 -18.42 -8.15 7.54
N LEU A 212 -19.55 -7.49 7.24
CA LEU A 212 -20.34 -6.70 8.19
C LEU A 212 -21.08 -7.62 9.17
N ASN A 213 -20.98 -7.34 10.46
CA ASN A 213 -21.79 -7.99 11.48
C ASN A 213 -23.18 -7.33 11.55
N THR A 214 -24.13 -7.88 10.80
CA THR A 214 -25.52 -7.40 10.72
C THR A 214 -26.34 -7.60 11.99
N GLN A 215 -25.81 -8.30 13.01
CA GLN A 215 -26.45 -8.48 14.31
C GLN A 215 -25.95 -7.48 15.37
N SER A 216 -24.90 -6.72 15.06
CA SER A 216 -24.33 -5.69 15.93
C SER A 216 -25.14 -4.39 15.85
N SER A 217 -25.33 -3.71 16.99
CA SER A 217 -25.90 -2.36 17.06
C SER A 217 -24.94 -1.25 16.61
N LYS A 218 -23.67 -1.59 16.35
CA LYS A 218 -22.64 -0.73 15.78
C LYS A 218 -22.11 -1.32 14.47
N PRO A 219 -21.67 -0.52 13.49
CA PRO A 219 -20.99 -1.02 12.31
C PRO A 219 -19.66 -1.66 12.73
N MET A 220 -19.67 -2.99 12.83
CA MET A 220 -18.54 -3.80 13.27
C MET A 220 -18.35 -4.94 12.27
N GLY A 221 -17.12 -5.37 12.09
CA GLY A 221 -16.82 -6.40 11.12
C GLY A 221 -15.38 -6.87 11.20
N ASN A 222 -15.06 -7.82 10.32
CA ASN A 222 -13.75 -8.41 10.15
C ASN A 222 -13.66 -9.17 8.84
N THR A 223 -12.43 -9.35 8.36
CA THR A 223 -12.11 -10.06 7.14
C THR A 223 -12.75 -11.44 7.10
N ALA A 224 -13.41 -11.75 6.00
CA ALA A 224 -13.96 -13.04 5.69
C ALA A 224 -13.47 -13.48 4.30
N ILE A 225 -13.41 -14.80 4.11
CA ILE A 225 -13.11 -15.44 2.84
C ILE A 225 -14.36 -16.22 2.45
N MET A 226 -14.84 -16.03 1.22
CA MET A 226 -15.91 -16.82 0.64
C MET A 226 -15.52 -17.34 -0.75
N ARG A 227 -16.25 -18.34 -1.24
CA ARG A 227 -16.29 -18.70 -2.66
C ARG A 227 -17.69 -18.65 -3.22
N ALA A 228 -17.79 -18.48 -4.54
CA ALA A 228 -19.03 -18.50 -5.31
C ALA A 228 -18.73 -18.89 -6.77
N ARG A 229 -19.79 -19.20 -7.53
CA ARG A 229 -19.73 -19.33 -9.00
C ARG A 229 -20.41 -18.14 -9.65
N LEU A 230 -19.79 -17.56 -10.68
CA LEU A 230 -20.46 -16.55 -11.49
C LEU A 230 -21.33 -17.22 -12.56
N LYS A 231 -22.61 -16.85 -12.60
CA LYS A 231 -23.53 -17.22 -13.68
C LYS A 231 -24.19 -15.94 -14.19
N GLU A 232 -23.92 -15.60 -15.45
CA GLU A 232 -24.30 -14.29 -16.01
C GLU A 232 -23.77 -13.19 -15.06
N ASP A 233 -24.60 -12.21 -14.68
CA ASP A 233 -24.20 -11.13 -13.77
C ASP A 233 -24.57 -11.41 -12.30
N THR A 234 -24.53 -12.68 -11.85
CA THR A 234 -24.93 -13.06 -10.47
C THR A 234 -24.04 -14.13 -9.83
N LEU A 235 -23.70 -13.94 -8.56
CA LEU A 235 -23.00 -14.93 -7.74
C LEU A 235 -23.93 -16.01 -7.19
N THR A 236 -23.63 -17.25 -7.51
CA THR A 236 -24.36 -18.47 -7.15
C THR A 236 -23.50 -19.42 -6.31
N ASP A 237 -24.11 -20.45 -5.72
CA ASP A 237 -23.44 -21.49 -4.92
C ASP A 237 -22.51 -20.95 -3.81
N GLN A 238 -22.94 -19.90 -3.10
CA GLN A 238 -22.08 -19.14 -2.19
C GLN A 238 -21.75 -19.89 -0.90
N GLU A 239 -20.47 -19.92 -0.53
CA GLU A 239 -19.98 -20.55 0.70
C GLU A 239 -19.00 -19.63 1.44
N ILE A 240 -19.26 -19.33 2.71
CA ILE A 240 -18.29 -18.65 3.59
C ILE A 240 -17.31 -19.69 4.12
N LEU A 241 -16.04 -19.55 3.76
CA LEU A 241 -14.95 -20.48 4.10
C LEU A 241 -14.24 -20.07 5.40
N TYR A 242 -14.16 -18.77 5.65
CA TYR A 242 -13.56 -18.23 6.86
C TYR A 242 -14.19 -16.90 7.26
N LYS A 243 -14.26 -16.62 8.56
CA LYS A 243 -14.64 -15.33 9.13
C LYS A 243 -13.74 -15.04 10.33
N GLY A 244 -12.96 -13.98 10.24
CA GLY A 244 -12.05 -13.54 11.29
C GLY A 244 -12.78 -13.08 12.55
N THR A 245 -12.17 -13.33 13.70
CA THR A 245 -12.69 -12.98 15.03
C THR A 245 -11.59 -12.41 15.93
N PRO A 246 -11.93 -11.52 16.90
CA PRO A 246 -13.23 -10.87 17.08
C PRO A 246 -13.54 -9.85 15.97
N ASP A 247 -14.81 -9.48 15.81
CA ASP A 247 -15.19 -8.29 15.04
C ASP A 247 -14.75 -7.01 15.77
N THR A 248 -14.44 -5.95 15.02
CA THR A 248 -14.11 -4.62 15.57
C THR A 248 -14.84 -3.52 14.80
N ASP A 249 -15.00 -2.35 15.42
CA ASP A 249 -15.53 -1.12 14.81
C ASP A 249 -14.45 -0.30 14.07
N ARG A 250 -13.25 -0.86 13.89
CA ARG A 250 -12.09 -0.15 13.31
C ARG A 250 -12.07 -0.26 11.78
N GLY A 251 -11.98 0.88 11.10
CA GLY A 251 -11.89 0.96 9.64
C GLY A 251 -10.50 0.71 9.04
N HIS A 252 -9.61 -0.04 9.71
CA HIS A 252 -8.24 -0.27 9.22
C HIS A 252 -7.71 -1.68 9.48
N HIS A 253 -6.64 -1.99 8.75
CA HIS A 253 -5.78 -3.18 8.80
C HIS A 253 -6.52 -4.51 8.59
N PHE A 254 -7.32 -4.62 7.54
CA PHE A 254 -8.05 -5.85 7.19
C PHE A 254 -7.17 -6.95 6.57
N GLY A 255 -6.02 -6.62 6.01
CA GLY A 255 -5.29 -7.48 5.07
C GLY A 255 -5.67 -7.14 3.61
N CYS A 256 -5.92 -8.08 2.71
CA CYS A 256 -6.10 -9.52 2.90
C CYS A 256 -5.99 -10.29 1.57
N LYS A 257 -4.85 -10.14 0.88
CA LYS A 257 -4.62 -10.79 -0.43
C LYS A 257 -4.64 -12.31 -0.32
N LEU A 258 -5.26 -12.97 -1.30
CA LEU A 258 -5.42 -14.41 -1.42
C LEU A 258 -4.25 -15.01 -2.22
N ALA A 259 -3.76 -16.18 -1.82
CA ALA A 259 -2.76 -16.93 -2.58
C ALA A 259 -3.02 -18.45 -2.51
N PHE A 260 -3.22 -19.08 -3.66
CA PHE A 260 -3.25 -20.54 -3.79
C PHE A 260 -1.85 -21.08 -4.06
N ASP A 261 -1.50 -22.21 -3.44
CA ASP A 261 -0.20 -22.88 -3.66
C ASP A 261 -0.22 -23.95 -4.76
N GLY A 262 -1.37 -24.13 -5.43
CA GLY A 262 -1.58 -25.18 -6.44
C GLY A 262 -1.66 -26.60 -5.87
N LYS A 263 -1.66 -26.79 -4.54
CA LYS A 263 -1.66 -28.10 -3.86
C LYS A 263 -2.89 -28.29 -2.96
N GLY A 264 -3.91 -27.44 -3.13
CA GLY A 264 -5.17 -27.49 -2.38
C GLY A 264 -5.18 -26.67 -1.09
N TYR A 265 -4.21 -25.76 -0.90
CA TYR A 265 -4.21 -24.80 0.20
C TYR A 265 -4.39 -23.36 -0.28
N LEU A 266 -5.18 -22.61 0.48
CA LEU A 266 -5.40 -21.17 0.32
C LEU A 266 -4.80 -20.43 1.52
N TYR A 267 -3.97 -19.44 1.22
CA TYR A 267 -3.31 -18.57 2.17
C TYR A 267 -3.89 -17.15 2.09
N PHE A 268 -4.03 -16.49 3.24
CA PHE A 268 -4.49 -15.10 3.31
C PHE A 268 -4.06 -14.45 4.63
N GLY A 269 -3.83 -13.14 4.58
CA GLY A 269 -3.52 -12.34 5.76
C GLY A 269 -4.76 -11.68 6.37
N ILE A 270 -4.78 -11.55 7.70
CA ILE A 270 -5.69 -10.64 8.42
C ILE A 270 -4.84 -9.75 9.30
N GLY A 271 -4.89 -8.43 9.06
CA GLY A 271 -4.16 -7.45 9.87
C GLY A 271 -4.73 -7.30 11.28
N GLU A 272 -4.03 -6.57 12.13
CA GLU A 272 -4.31 -6.52 13.57
C GLU A 272 -5.44 -5.58 13.99
N ARG A 273 -6.14 -4.97 13.02
CA ARG A 273 -7.34 -4.15 13.22
C ARG A 273 -7.15 -2.97 14.19
N GLY A 274 -5.93 -2.45 14.32
CA GLY A 274 -5.56 -1.33 15.19
C GLY A 274 -5.24 -1.69 16.64
N GLN A 275 -5.41 -2.96 17.02
CA GLN A 275 -5.30 -3.45 18.40
C GLN A 275 -3.93 -4.14 18.63
N HIS A 276 -2.86 -3.40 18.38
CA HIS A 276 -1.51 -3.94 18.23
C HIS A 276 -0.95 -4.59 19.49
N PHE A 277 -1.30 -4.09 20.68
CA PHE A 277 -0.90 -4.75 21.94
C PHE A 277 -1.78 -5.95 22.31
N ASP A 278 -2.93 -6.14 21.64
CA ASP A 278 -3.91 -7.15 22.02
C ASP A 278 -3.92 -8.39 21.15
N PHE A 279 -3.75 -8.26 19.83
CA PHE A 279 -4.03 -9.34 18.88
C PHE A 279 -2.82 -10.03 18.25
N PRO A 280 -1.81 -9.32 17.69
CA PRO A 280 -0.74 -9.92 16.87
C PRO A 280 -0.04 -11.11 17.53
N GLN A 281 0.28 -10.98 18.82
CA GLN A 281 1.06 -11.95 19.60
C GLN A 281 0.21 -13.01 20.31
N LYS A 282 -1.13 -12.90 20.33
CA LYS A 282 -2.02 -13.90 20.91
C LYS A 282 -2.57 -14.82 19.80
N LEU A 283 -2.71 -16.11 20.09
CA LEU A 283 -3.18 -17.13 19.15
C LEU A 283 -4.69 -17.42 19.25
N ASP A 284 -5.38 -16.82 20.22
CA ASP A 284 -6.81 -16.97 20.52
C ASP A 284 -7.74 -16.15 19.60
N ASN A 285 -7.17 -15.45 18.63
CA ASN A 285 -7.86 -14.55 17.72
C ASN A 285 -7.23 -14.62 16.31
N SER A 286 -7.94 -14.07 15.32
CA SER A 286 -7.54 -14.10 13.90
C SER A 286 -6.67 -12.92 13.45
N ASN A 287 -6.45 -11.92 14.30
CA ASN A 287 -5.98 -10.62 13.84
C ASN A 287 -4.44 -10.51 14.00
N GLY A 288 -3.76 -9.95 12.99
CA GLY A 288 -2.31 -9.88 12.93
C GLY A 288 -1.66 -11.24 12.66
N LYS A 289 -2.17 -11.95 11.64
CA LYS A 289 -1.85 -13.34 11.30
C LYS A 289 -1.81 -13.54 9.78
N ILE A 290 -1.05 -14.55 9.33
CA ILE A 290 -1.32 -15.26 8.08
C ILE A 290 -2.01 -16.58 8.40
N HIS A 291 -3.05 -16.90 7.64
CA HIS A 291 -3.83 -18.13 7.76
C HIS A 291 -3.60 -19.08 6.59
N ARG A 292 -3.78 -20.38 6.82
CA ARG A 292 -3.84 -21.43 5.79
C ARG A 292 -5.07 -22.31 6.03
N ILE A 293 -5.89 -22.46 4.99
CA ILE A 293 -7.07 -23.33 4.94
C ILE A 293 -7.01 -24.22 3.69
N HIS A 294 -7.83 -25.27 3.62
CA HIS A 294 -8.15 -25.92 2.35
C HIS A 294 -9.00 -25.01 1.46
N ASP A 295 -9.03 -25.30 0.17
CA ASP A 295 -9.90 -24.65 -0.82
C ASP A 295 -11.41 -24.72 -0.48
N ASP A 296 -11.86 -25.69 0.31
CA ASP A 296 -13.23 -25.79 0.84
C ASP A 296 -13.40 -25.28 2.29
N GLY A 297 -12.42 -24.57 2.84
CA GLY A 297 -12.47 -24.00 4.19
C GLY A 297 -12.16 -24.98 5.33
N ARG A 298 -11.95 -26.28 5.05
CA ARG A 298 -11.46 -27.21 6.08
C ARG A 298 -10.09 -26.76 6.61
N ILE A 299 -9.81 -27.05 7.88
CA ILE A 299 -8.51 -26.76 8.48
C ILE A 299 -7.52 -27.89 8.18
N PRO A 300 -6.34 -27.60 7.60
CA PRO A 300 -5.27 -28.57 7.42
C PRO A 300 -4.81 -29.16 8.75
N THR A 301 -4.74 -30.48 8.82
CA THR A 301 -4.34 -31.22 10.05
C THR A 301 -2.88 -31.04 10.43
N ASP A 302 -2.07 -30.50 9.53
CA ASP A 302 -0.66 -30.16 9.69
C ASP A 302 -0.43 -28.66 9.97
N ASN A 303 -1.49 -27.85 10.17
CA ASN A 303 -1.31 -26.45 10.59
C ASN A 303 -0.60 -26.37 11.95
N PRO A 304 0.31 -25.39 12.15
CA PRO A 304 1.25 -25.38 13.28
C PRO A 304 0.59 -25.29 14.66
N PHE A 305 -0.64 -24.78 14.75
CA PHE A 305 -1.34 -24.55 16.02
C PHE A 305 -2.59 -25.42 16.21
N VAL A 306 -2.82 -26.47 15.40
CA VAL A 306 -4.04 -27.32 15.50
C VAL A 306 -4.20 -28.03 16.85
N ALA A 307 -3.07 -28.39 17.47
CA ALA A 307 -2.99 -29.07 18.77
C ALA A 307 -2.86 -28.10 19.95
N THR A 308 -2.70 -26.79 19.68
CA THR A 308 -2.54 -25.77 20.71
C THR A 308 -3.90 -25.40 21.29
N SER A 309 -4.11 -25.72 22.57
CA SER A 309 -5.37 -25.44 23.26
C SER A 309 -5.71 -23.94 23.22
N GLY A 310 -6.91 -23.61 22.75
CA GLY A 310 -7.40 -22.23 22.63
C GLY A 310 -6.92 -21.46 21.40
N ALA A 311 -6.02 -22.02 20.57
CA ALA A 311 -5.55 -21.34 19.37
C ALA A 311 -6.54 -21.44 18.19
N ILE A 312 -6.58 -20.39 17.37
CA ILE A 312 -7.25 -20.39 16.07
C ILE A 312 -6.47 -21.30 15.12
N LYS A 313 -7.07 -22.44 14.78
CA LYS A 313 -6.41 -23.55 14.08
C LYS A 313 -6.03 -23.26 12.63
N SER A 314 -6.57 -22.20 12.02
CA SER A 314 -6.20 -21.74 10.68
C SER A 314 -4.89 -20.94 10.67
N ILE A 315 -4.36 -20.50 11.82
CA ILE A 315 -3.11 -19.70 11.88
C ILE A 315 -1.97 -20.52 11.26
N TYR A 316 -1.30 -19.91 10.28
CA TYR A 316 -0.06 -20.40 9.68
C TYR A 316 1.15 -19.70 10.29
N CYS A 317 1.09 -18.37 10.47
CA CYS A 317 2.08 -17.61 11.25
C CYS A 317 1.43 -16.40 11.92
N TYR A 318 2.15 -15.74 12.84
CA TYR A 318 1.61 -14.67 13.66
C TYR A 318 2.60 -13.53 13.89
N GLY A 319 2.14 -12.46 14.55
CA GLY A 319 2.98 -11.28 14.79
C GLY A 319 3.10 -10.36 13.58
N ASN A 320 2.06 -10.30 12.74
CA ASN A 320 1.95 -9.35 11.63
C ASN A 320 1.11 -8.13 12.05
N ARG A 321 1.32 -6.99 11.38
CA ARG A 321 0.55 -5.76 11.47
C ARG A 321 -0.53 -5.68 10.40
N ASN A 322 -0.18 -5.54 9.13
CA ASN A 322 -1.16 -5.37 8.06
C ASN A 322 -0.69 -5.94 6.71
N PRO A 323 -0.80 -7.27 6.53
CA PRO A 323 -0.39 -7.97 5.31
C PRO A 323 -1.27 -7.60 4.11
N GLN A 324 -0.72 -6.78 3.20
CA GLN A 324 -1.42 -6.31 2.00
C GLN A 324 -1.13 -7.19 0.77
N GLY A 325 0.10 -7.69 0.66
CA GLY A 325 0.54 -8.55 -0.45
C GLY A 325 0.76 -9.98 0.03
N ASN A 326 0.32 -10.96 -0.74
CA ASN A 326 0.64 -12.38 -0.57
C ASN A 326 0.85 -12.96 -1.97
N ALA A 327 1.93 -13.70 -2.18
CA ALA A 327 2.19 -14.40 -3.43
C ALA A 327 2.98 -15.69 -3.19
N ILE A 328 2.61 -16.77 -3.88
CA ILE A 328 3.39 -18.01 -3.89
C ILE A 328 4.45 -17.92 -4.98
N HIS A 329 5.70 -18.15 -4.63
CA HIS A 329 6.81 -18.21 -5.59
C HIS A 329 6.59 -19.39 -6.55
N PRO A 330 6.48 -19.19 -7.87
CA PRO A 330 5.99 -20.21 -8.80
C PRO A 330 6.93 -21.43 -8.90
N ALA A 331 8.27 -21.22 -8.83
CA ALA A 331 9.22 -22.33 -8.85
C ALA A 331 9.38 -23.09 -7.52
N THR A 332 9.40 -22.42 -6.37
CA THR A 332 9.71 -23.06 -5.06
C THR A 332 8.47 -23.45 -4.26
N GLY A 333 7.34 -22.78 -4.49
CA GLY A 333 6.14 -22.90 -3.67
C GLY A 333 6.23 -22.17 -2.31
N ASP A 334 7.24 -21.32 -2.11
CA ASP A 334 7.35 -20.47 -0.91
C ASP A 334 6.30 -19.37 -0.90
N LEU A 335 5.67 -19.12 0.25
CA LEU A 335 4.82 -17.95 0.45
C LEU A 335 5.68 -16.73 0.78
N TRP A 336 5.53 -15.68 -0.01
CA TRP A 336 6.05 -14.35 0.27
C TRP A 336 4.90 -13.41 0.61
N GLU A 337 5.15 -12.46 1.49
CA GLU A 337 4.17 -11.48 1.94
C GLU A 337 4.80 -10.08 2.06
N THR A 338 3.96 -9.04 1.95
CA THR A 338 4.35 -7.65 2.22
C THR A 338 3.33 -6.92 3.07
N GLU A 339 3.80 -6.31 4.16
CA GLU A 339 2.96 -5.59 5.09
C GLU A 339 3.35 -4.12 5.32
N HIS A 340 2.34 -3.32 5.67
CA HIS A 340 2.56 -1.96 6.14
C HIS A 340 3.09 -1.96 7.58
N GLY A 341 4.22 -1.28 7.80
CA GLY A 341 4.65 -0.78 9.10
C GLY A 341 3.87 0.46 9.54
N PRO A 342 4.21 1.05 10.71
CA PRO A 342 3.62 2.30 11.18
C PRO A 342 4.21 3.51 10.42
N MET A 343 5.02 4.36 11.04
CA MET A 343 5.78 5.39 10.32
C MET A 343 7.17 4.84 9.98
N GLY A 344 7.33 4.28 8.78
CA GLY A 344 8.49 3.48 8.42
C GLY A 344 8.32 2.01 8.81
N GLY A 345 9.24 1.16 8.37
CA GLY A 345 9.27 -0.27 8.68
C GLY A 345 8.17 -1.07 8.00
N ASP A 346 7.87 -0.78 6.74
CA ASP A 346 7.15 -1.74 5.88
C ASP A 346 8.09 -2.89 5.54
N GLU A 347 7.56 -4.09 5.29
CA GLU A 347 8.38 -5.31 5.25
C GLU A 347 8.06 -6.20 4.05
N LEU A 348 9.08 -6.90 3.53
CA LEU A 348 8.95 -8.07 2.66
C LEU A 348 9.37 -9.31 3.47
N ASN A 349 8.44 -10.24 3.67
CA ASN A 349 8.61 -11.42 4.49
C ASN A 349 8.59 -12.70 3.66
N LEU A 350 9.47 -13.65 4.01
CA LEU A 350 9.41 -15.03 3.55
C LEU A 350 8.65 -15.86 4.60
N ILE A 351 7.37 -16.14 4.34
CA ILE A 351 6.47 -16.71 5.34
C ILE A 351 6.69 -18.21 5.53
N LYS A 352 6.81 -18.62 6.80
CA LYS A 352 7.07 -19.99 7.26
C LYS A 352 6.11 -20.41 8.39
N PRO A 353 5.79 -21.71 8.52
CA PRO A 353 4.79 -22.19 9.46
C PRO A 353 5.25 -22.07 10.92
N GLY A 354 4.36 -21.58 11.78
CA GLY A 354 4.53 -21.51 13.22
C GLY A 354 5.37 -20.33 13.72
N LEU A 355 5.98 -19.55 12.81
CA LEU A 355 6.91 -18.49 13.17
C LEU A 355 6.19 -17.18 13.55
N ASN A 356 6.93 -16.30 14.22
CA ASN A 356 6.47 -15.03 14.77
C ASN A 356 7.20 -13.87 14.08
N TYR A 357 6.50 -13.04 13.32
CA TYR A 357 7.04 -11.85 12.64
C TYR A 357 7.12 -10.63 13.58
N GLY A 358 6.74 -10.82 14.84
CA GLY A 358 7.24 -10.02 15.96
C GLY A 358 6.53 -8.68 16.22
N TRP A 359 5.66 -8.19 15.33
CA TRP A 359 4.87 -6.98 15.59
C TRP A 359 3.99 -7.15 16.85
N PRO A 360 3.85 -6.12 17.72
CA PRO A 360 4.56 -4.83 17.75
C PRO A 360 5.81 -4.86 18.66
N ILE A 361 6.23 -6.03 19.13
CA ILE A 361 7.34 -6.17 20.08
C ILE A 361 8.65 -5.73 19.41
N ILE A 362 8.83 -6.14 18.16
CA ILE A 362 9.84 -5.58 17.27
C ILE A 362 9.18 -4.76 16.15
N SER A 363 9.87 -3.72 15.68
CA SER A 363 9.53 -2.99 14.47
C SER A 363 10.71 -2.12 14.03
N TYR A 364 10.83 -1.90 12.72
CA TYR A 364 11.71 -0.88 12.14
C TYR A 364 11.06 0.52 12.11
N GLY A 365 9.75 0.60 12.29
CA GLY A 365 8.98 1.83 12.27
C GLY A 365 8.81 2.49 13.63
N LYS A 366 8.30 3.72 13.61
CA LYS A 366 7.98 4.51 14.81
C LYS A 366 6.50 4.93 14.83
N ASN A 367 6.05 5.55 15.93
CA ASN A 367 4.70 6.11 16.00
C ASN A 367 4.55 7.30 15.04
N TYR A 368 3.33 7.56 14.56
CA TYR A 368 3.07 8.65 13.62
C TYR A 368 3.25 10.06 14.21
N ASP A 369 3.28 10.20 15.54
CA ASP A 369 3.67 11.43 16.26
C ASP A 369 5.21 11.59 16.35
N GLY A 370 5.96 10.68 15.75
CA GLY A 370 7.42 10.65 15.76
C GLY A 370 8.06 10.02 17.00
N THR A 371 7.28 9.59 18.01
CA THR A 371 7.78 8.91 19.21
C THR A 371 8.18 7.46 18.91
N ILE A 372 9.04 6.89 19.76
CA ILE A 372 9.53 5.52 19.58
C ILE A 372 8.43 4.53 19.98
N LEU A 373 8.07 3.63 19.05
CA LEU A 373 7.12 2.54 19.31
C LEU A 373 7.76 1.43 20.17
N THR A 374 8.93 0.96 19.76
CA THR A 374 9.74 -0.04 20.46
C THR A 374 11.23 0.26 20.25
N GLN A 375 12.07 -0.11 21.21
CA GLN A 375 13.53 0.00 21.11
C GLN A 375 14.15 -1.25 20.44
N MET A 376 13.36 -2.28 20.14
CA MET A 376 13.82 -3.55 19.60
C MET A 376 13.49 -3.64 18.12
N THR A 377 14.49 -3.83 17.27
CA THR A 377 14.32 -4.22 15.85
C THR A 377 14.39 -5.73 15.65
N HIS A 378 14.95 -6.45 16.64
CA HIS A 378 15.18 -7.89 16.62
C HIS A 378 14.99 -8.45 18.03
N LYS A 379 14.61 -9.73 18.13
CA LYS A 379 14.47 -10.46 19.39
C LYS A 379 14.53 -11.96 19.13
N GLU A 380 15.12 -12.73 20.04
CA GLU A 380 15.11 -14.20 19.96
C GLU A 380 13.66 -14.75 19.91
N GLY A 381 13.42 -15.70 19.00
CA GLY A 381 12.08 -16.26 18.75
C GLY A 381 11.16 -15.36 17.91
N MET A 382 11.70 -14.35 17.24
CA MET A 382 11.02 -13.54 16.25
C MET A 382 11.84 -13.47 14.97
N GLU A 383 11.17 -13.68 13.84
CA GLU A 383 11.79 -13.62 12.52
C GLU A 383 12.15 -12.19 12.14
N GLN A 384 12.92 -12.07 11.06
CA GLN A 384 13.28 -10.79 10.47
C GLN A 384 12.77 -10.74 9.02
N PRO A 385 12.37 -9.57 8.54
CA PRO A 385 12.01 -9.40 7.15
C PRO A 385 13.26 -9.57 6.26
N ILE A 386 13.04 -9.99 5.01
CA ILE A 386 14.10 -10.12 4.01
C ILE A 386 14.65 -8.74 3.62
N ILE A 387 13.75 -7.77 3.48
CA ILE A 387 14.04 -6.33 3.38
C ILE A 387 12.95 -5.54 4.11
N GLN A 388 13.26 -4.31 4.52
CA GLN A 388 12.29 -3.35 5.05
C GLN A 388 12.46 -1.98 4.38
N TRP A 389 11.36 -1.25 4.24
CA TRP A 389 11.35 0.11 3.72
C TRP A 389 11.12 1.15 4.84
N THR A 390 12.10 2.02 5.00
CA THR A 390 12.00 3.23 5.84
C THR A 390 12.57 4.42 5.05
N PRO A 391 11.74 5.38 4.61
CA PRO A 391 10.30 5.53 4.88
C PRO A 391 9.43 4.43 4.23
N SER A 392 8.27 4.20 4.83
CA SER A 392 7.24 3.26 4.35
C SER A 392 6.79 3.61 2.93
N ILE A 393 6.81 2.63 2.02
CA ILE A 393 6.27 2.74 0.65
C ILE A 393 4.76 2.46 0.59
N ALA A 394 4.18 1.97 1.69
CA ALA A 394 2.84 1.39 1.79
C ALA A 394 2.63 0.30 0.72
N PRO A 395 3.31 -0.86 0.84
CA PRO A 395 3.25 -1.93 -0.15
C PRO A 395 1.85 -2.53 -0.21
N CYS A 396 1.31 -2.68 -1.42
CA CYS A 396 -0.07 -3.13 -1.62
C CYS A 396 -0.13 -4.52 -2.26
N GLY A 397 -0.88 -4.70 -3.35
CA GLY A 397 -0.84 -5.93 -4.12
C GLY A 397 0.58 -6.28 -4.57
N MET A 398 0.87 -7.57 -4.55
CA MET A 398 2.15 -8.16 -4.91
C MET A 398 1.92 -9.36 -5.83
N THR A 399 2.82 -9.58 -6.78
CA THR A 399 2.81 -10.78 -7.63
C THR A 399 4.23 -11.19 -8.03
N PHE A 400 4.41 -12.45 -8.42
CA PHE A 400 5.62 -12.92 -9.10
C PHE A 400 5.43 -12.79 -10.62
N VAL A 401 6.45 -12.28 -11.33
CA VAL A 401 6.42 -12.28 -12.78
C VAL A 401 6.58 -13.70 -13.30
N THR A 402 5.62 -14.13 -14.11
CA THR A 402 5.57 -15.45 -14.75
C THR A 402 5.62 -15.30 -16.28
N GLY A 403 6.16 -16.31 -16.96
CA GLY A 403 6.32 -16.28 -18.41
C GLY A 403 7.46 -15.38 -18.88
N ASN A 404 7.52 -15.16 -20.20
CA ASN A 404 8.70 -14.62 -20.89
C ASN A 404 8.48 -13.29 -21.64
N ARG A 405 7.30 -12.64 -21.49
CA ARG A 405 7.00 -11.32 -22.09
C ARG A 405 8.03 -10.27 -21.66
N PHE A 406 8.40 -10.29 -20.39
CA PHE A 406 9.46 -9.48 -19.80
C PHE A 406 10.69 -10.37 -19.54
N LYS A 407 11.59 -10.47 -20.51
CA LYS A 407 12.84 -11.27 -20.40
C LYS A 407 13.64 -10.86 -19.15
N ASN A 408 14.24 -11.80 -18.43
CA ASN A 408 14.95 -11.52 -17.16
C ASN A 408 14.07 -10.95 -16.03
N TRP A 409 12.74 -10.94 -16.16
CA TRP A 409 11.84 -10.65 -15.03
C TRP A 409 11.24 -11.90 -14.38
N GLU A 410 11.30 -13.07 -15.02
CA GLU A 410 10.75 -14.32 -14.46
C GLU A 410 11.25 -14.60 -13.03
N ASN A 411 10.33 -14.86 -12.10
CA ASN A 411 10.53 -14.98 -10.65
C ASN A 411 10.94 -13.70 -9.89
N ASN A 412 11.03 -12.53 -10.53
CA ASN A 412 11.06 -11.26 -9.79
C ASN A 412 9.70 -11.00 -9.15
N ILE A 413 9.71 -10.30 -8.02
CA ILE A 413 8.49 -9.79 -7.38
C ILE A 413 8.19 -8.40 -7.95
N LEU A 414 6.91 -8.12 -8.21
CA LEU A 414 6.40 -6.76 -8.38
C LEU A 414 5.52 -6.41 -7.17
N VAL A 415 5.75 -5.26 -6.56
CA VAL A 415 4.98 -4.73 -5.41
C VAL A 415 4.53 -3.31 -5.75
N GLY A 416 3.24 -3.01 -5.62
CA GLY A 416 2.78 -1.63 -5.78
C GLY A 416 3.08 -0.75 -4.56
N SER A 417 3.44 0.52 -4.78
CA SER A 417 3.51 1.54 -3.73
C SER A 417 2.24 2.39 -3.70
N LEU A 418 1.52 2.37 -2.57
CA LEU A 418 0.40 3.29 -2.31
C LEU A 418 0.85 4.69 -1.91
N ARG A 419 2.11 4.90 -1.50
CA ARG A 419 2.58 6.19 -0.97
C ARG A 419 3.35 7.02 -1.99
N PHE A 420 4.12 6.36 -2.85
CA PHE A 420 5.09 6.99 -3.73
C PHE A 420 4.85 6.70 -5.22
N ASP A 421 3.68 6.13 -5.53
CA ASP A 421 3.10 6.14 -6.88
C ASP A 421 4.02 5.50 -7.95
N TYR A 422 4.60 4.34 -7.59
CA TYR A 422 5.44 3.49 -8.44
C TYR A 422 5.17 1.99 -8.19
N VAL A 423 5.72 1.12 -9.06
CA VAL A 423 5.80 -0.33 -8.82
C VAL A 423 7.24 -0.72 -8.53
N GLU A 424 7.51 -1.28 -7.36
CA GLU A 424 8.82 -1.83 -6.99
C GLU A 424 9.02 -3.18 -7.68
N ARG A 425 10.10 -3.34 -8.46
CA ARG A 425 10.60 -4.63 -8.94
C ARG A 425 11.73 -5.10 -8.05
N ILE A 426 11.58 -6.30 -7.49
CA ILE A 426 12.54 -6.91 -6.56
C ILE A 426 13.12 -8.16 -7.22
N VAL A 427 14.44 -8.22 -7.34
CA VAL A 427 15.17 -9.33 -7.95
C VAL A 427 15.69 -10.26 -6.85
N LEU A 428 15.46 -11.56 -7.02
CA LEU A 428 15.86 -12.58 -6.05
C LEU A 428 17.03 -13.44 -6.55
N ASP A 429 17.95 -13.78 -5.64
CA ASP A 429 18.86 -14.92 -5.74
C ASP A 429 18.51 -15.90 -4.61
N GLY A 430 17.75 -16.94 -4.96
CA GLY A 430 17.09 -17.81 -3.98
C GLY A 430 16.12 -17.04 -3.09
N HIS A 431 16.45 -16.92 -1.79
CA HIS A 431 15.66 -16.15 -0.82
C HIS A 431 16.26 -14.78 -0.49
N LYS A 432 17.30 -14.34 -1.21
CA LYS A 432 17.93 -13.03 -0.99
C LYS A 432 17.45 -12.03 -2.03
N VAL A 433 17.09 -10.83 -1.59
CA VAL A 433 16.98 -9.67 -2.49
C VAL A 433 18.40 -9.27 -2.93
N VAL A 434 18.64 -9.22 -4.23
CA VAL A 434 19.92 -8.81 -4.82
C VAL A 434 19.85 -7.49 -5.58
N HIS A 435 18.64 -7.05 -5.96
CA HIS A 435 18.41 -5.75 -6.59
C HIS A 435 16.98 -5.27 -6.38
N GLN A 436 16.79 -3.95 -6.38
CA GLN A 436 15.51 -3.26 -6.31
C GLN A 436 15.49 -2.14 -7.34
N GLU A 437 14.41 -2.07 -8.13
CA GLU A 437 14.20 -1.04 -9.14
C GLU A 437 12.78 -0.48 -9.02
N LYS A 438 12.64 0.84 -9.06
CA LYS A 438 11.33 1.47 -9.22
C LYS A 438 10.95 1.54 -10.69
N LEU A 439 9.81 0.95 -11.01
CA LEU A 439 9.15 1.05 -12.30
C LEU A 439 8.06 2.12 -12.23
N VAL A 440 7.83 2.79 -13.35
CA VAL A 440 6.64 3.64 -13.56
C VAL A 440 6.42 4.69 -12.46
N GLU A 441 7.49 5.38 -12.05
CA GLU A 441 7.38 6.49 -11.07
C GLU A 441 6.41 7.57 -11.55
N GLY A 442 5.49 7.98 -10.68
CA GLY A 442 4.42 8.92 -11.01
C GLY A 442 3.23 8.29 -11.76
N ILE A 443 3.08 6.97 -11.81
CA ILE A 443 1.89 6.33 -12.40
C ILE A 443 0.61 6.59 -11.60
N GLY A 444 0.73 7.08 -10.37
CA GLY A 444 -0.35 7.25 -9.42
C GLY A 444 -0.40 6.11 -8.40
N ARG A 445 -1.18 6.33 -7.33
CA ARG A 445 -1.34 5.45 -6.18
C ARG A 445 -1.65 4.01 -6.59
N VAL A 446 -0.66 3.11 -6.52
CA VAL A 446 -0.85 1.71 -6.91
C VAL A 446 -1.61 0.96 -5.82
N ARG A 447 -2.65 0.21 -6.20
CA ARG A 447 -3.45 -0.64 -5.32
C ARG A 447 -3.17 -2.13 -5.53
N ASN A 448 -3.03 -2.57 -6.78
CA ASN A 448 -2.78 -3.99 -7.08
C ASN A 448 -1.90 -4.14 -8.32
N VAL A 449 -1.11 -5.21 -8.37
CA VAL A 449 -0.35 -5.62 -9.55
C VAL A 449 -0.51 -7.12 -9.73
N VAL A 450 -0.86 -7.52 -10.96
CA VAL A 450 -1.08 -8.93 -11.34
C VAL A 450 -0.48 -9.20 -12.71
N VAL A 451 -0.14 -10.45 -12.98
CA VAL A 451 0.25 -10.91 -14.32
C VAL A 451 -0.94 -11.62 -14.97
N SER A 452 -1.26 -11.24 -16.20
CA SER A 452 -2.30 -11.88 -17.01
C SER A 452 -1.86 -13.26 -17.52
N PRO A 453 -2.80 -14.14 -17.93
CA PRO A 453 -2.45 -15.46 -18.49
C PRO A 453 -1.54 -15.41 -19.73
N ASP A 454 -1.53 -14.29 -20.47
CA ASP A 454 -0.62 -14.07 -21.61
C ASP A 454 0.71 -13.40 -21.23
N GLY A 455 0.98 -13.21 -19.93
CA GLY A 455 2.25 -12.73 -19.37
C GLY A 455 2.44 -11.21 -19.30
N LEU A 456 1.39 -10.41 -19.53
CA LEU A 456 1.46 -8.96 -19.39
C LEU A 456 1.23 -8.53 -17.93
N VAL A 457 1.83 -7.40 -17.53
CA VAL A 457 1.66 -6.84 -16.18
C VAL A 457 0.50 -5.86 -16.20
N TYR A 458 -0.48 -6.07 -15.32
CA TYR A 458 -1.64 -5.19 -15.12
C TYR A 458 -1.55 -4.52 -13.74
N ILE A 459 -1.85 -3.22 -13.69
CA ILE A 459 -1.71 -2.37 -12.50
C ILE A 459 -3.05 -1.68 -12.24
N GLY A 460 -3.63 -1.91 -11.06
CA GLY A 460 -4.78 -1.18 -10.54
C GLY A 460 -4.33 0.04 -9.74
N LEU A 461 -4.95 1.20 -10.01
CA LEU A 461 -4.55 2.52 -9.51
C LEU A 461 -5.74 3.21 -8.82
N GLU A 462 -5.49 4.02 -7.80
CA GLU A 462 -6.49 4.86 -7.10
C GLU A 462 -6.49 6.31 -7.64
N ASN A 463 -7.58 7.06 -7.42
CA ASN A 463 -7.66 8.53 -7.53
C ASN A 463 -7.11 9.19 -8.83
N PRO A 464 -7.50 8.75 -10.04
CA PRO A 464 -8.76 8.10 -10.34
C PRO A 464 -8.60 6.59 -10.49
N GLY A 465 -9.64 5.86 -10.08
CA GLY A 465 -9.69 4.41 -10.22
C GLY A 465 -9.61 4.01 -11.69
N ARG A 466 -8.56 3.25 -12.00
CA ARG A 466 -8.30 2.75 -13.35
C ARG A 466 -7.40 1.52 -13.32
N ILE A 467 -7.41 0.77 -14.41
CA ILE A 467 -6.51 -0.34 -14.64
C ILE A 467 -5.72 -0.07 -15.92
N VAL A 468 -4.41 -0.20 -15.84
CA VAL A 468 -3.49 -0.07 -16.97
C VAL A 468 -2.68 -1.34 -17.14
N ARG A 469 -2.12 -1.57 -18.33
CA ARG A 469 -1.20 -2.68 -18.61
C ARG A 469 0.12 -2.18 -19.17
N LEU A 470 1.21 -2.85 -18.82
CA LEU A 470 2.53 -2.62 -19.40
C LEU A 470 2.68 -3.52 -20.63
N ILE A 471 2.96 -2.91 -21.78
CA ILE A 471 3.21 -3.62 -23.05
C ILE A 471 4.70 -3.46 -23.39
N PRO A 472 5.52 -4.53 -23.35
CA PRO A 472 6.94 -4.44 -23.70
C PRO A 472 7.14 -4.09 -25.18
N VAL A 473 8.15 -3.26 -25.45
CA VAL A 473 8.57 -2.84 -26.80
C VAL A 473 10.08 -3.00 -26.96
N ASP A 474 10.52 -3.31 -28.18
CA ASP A 474 11.95 -3.43 -28.54
C ASP A 474 12.66 -2.05 -28.62
#